data_AF-A0A0G2ZBV2-F1
#
_entry.id   AF-A0A0G2ZBV2-F1
#
_cell.length_a   1.000
_cell.length_b   1.000
_cell.length_c   1.000
_cell.angle_alpha   90.00
_cell.angle_beta   90.00
_cell.angle_gamma   90.00
#
_symmetry.space_group_name_H-M   'P 1'
#
loop_
_entity.id
_entity.type
_entity.pdbx_description
1 polymer ?
#
loop_
_entity_poly.entity_id
_entity_poly.type
_entity_poly.pdbx_seq_one_letter_code
_entity_poly.pdbx_strand_id
1 'polypeptide(L)'
;MTDRTRIIWLHRKLLKGEYPSLREMALVFKISIRQAEREIGYFRKIFRAPLKYSRKYGGYYYSEPFEFPLLFNSGIPDRRKSPVASAFERAIANREKLFMRLNDKSGIFIPYYYNASRESLIGRFEDSMQVMEIILGELKLVKIIDKQHYEVPIFNSEKTFPLKVKRAKVRLGSEFITLIYETLQDVIQWLLENKKAKPTMISPKRLIKELLAISRTIEKAVDIHTH
;
A
#
# COMPACT_ATOMS: atom_id res chain seq x y z
N MET A 1 -23.78 -8.94 -9.64
CA MET A 1 -23.02 -7.73 -9.25
C MET A 1 -23.39 -7.35 -7.83
N THR A 2 -22.41 -7.15 -6.95
CA THR A 2 -22.60 -6.94 -5.50
C THR A 2 -22.92 -5.48 -5.16
N ASP A 3 -23.60 -5.25 -4.04
CA ASP A 3 -24.03 -3.92 -3.57
C ASP A 3 -22.84 -2.95 -3.39
N ARG A 4 -21.66 -3.48 -3.03
CA ARG A 4 -20.40 -2.74 -2.88
C ARG A 4 -20.00 -1.98 -4.15
N THR A 5 -20.23 -2.53 -5.34
CA THR A 5 -19.85 -1.87 -6.60
C THR A 5 -20.74 -0.65 -6.90
N ARG A 6 -22.03 -0.70 -6.51
CA ARG A 6 -22.99 0.39 -6.73
C ARG A 6 -22.69 1.58 -5.82
N ILE A 7 -22.34 1.28 -4.56
CA ILE A 7 -21.93 2.25 -3.55
C ILE A 7 -20.72 3.06 -4.02
N ILE A 8 -19.70 2.38 -4.53
CA ILE A 8 -18.46 3.03 -4.98
C ILE A 8 -18.69 3.88 -6.22
N TRP A 9 -19.47 3.38 -7.17
CA TRP A 9 -19.87 4.14 -8.35
C TRP A 9 -20.59 5.43 -7.97
N LEU A 10 -21.57 5.33 -7.06
CA LEU A 10 -22.32 6.50 -6.58
C LEU A 10 -21.38 7.51 -5.91
N HIS A 11 -20.50 7.06 -5.00
CA HIS A 11 -19.55 7.92 -4.31
C HIS A 11 -18.66 8.70 -5.30
N ARG A 12 -18.11 8.03 -6.32
CA ARG A 12 -17.27 8.66 -7.35
C ARG A 12 -18.01 9.72 -8.15
N LYS A 13 -19.25 9.44 -8.56
CA LYS A 13 -20.09 10.39 -9.27
C LYS A 13 -20.40 11.63 -8.43
N LEU A 14 -20.66 11.44 -7.14
CA LEU A 14 -20.91 12.52 -6.20
C LEU A 14 -19.68 13.40 -5.94
N LEU A 15 -18.49 12.80 -5.80
CA LEU A 15 -17.22 13.53 -5.63
C LEU A 15 -16.89 14.41 -6.84
N LYS A 16 -17.24 13.96 -8.05
CA LYS A 16 -17.05 14.70 -9.29
C LYS A 16 -18.11 15.77 -9.55
N GLY A 17 -19.10 15.91 -8.66
CA GLY A 17 -20.20 16.86 -8.83
C GLY A 17 -21.10 16.53 -10.02
N GLU A 18 -21.21 15.25 -10.42
CA GLU A 18 -21.96 14.82 -11.62
C GLU A 18 -23.47 14.65 -11.39
N TYR A 19 -23.97 14.93 -10.19
CA TYR A 19 -25.40 14.84 -9.82
C TYR A 19 -26.09 13.52 -10.25
N PRO A 20 -25.63 12.34 -9.80
CA PRO A 20 -26.23 11.08 -10.21
C PRO A 20 -27.71 10.98 -9.82
N SER A 21 -28.53 10.43 -10.72
CA SER A 21 -29.98 10.25 -10.51
C SER A 21 -30.37 8.79 -10.24
N LEU A 22 -31.57 8.56 -9.67
CA LEU A 22 -32.09 7.21 -9.48
C LEU A 22 -32.25 6.45 -10.79
N ARG A 23 -32.63 7.15 -11.87
CA ARG A 23 -32.79 6.56 -13.20
C ARG A 23 -31.44 6.13 -13.79
N GLU A 24 -30.41 6.96 -13.63
CA GLU A 24 -29.05 6.61 -14.08
C GLU A 24 -28.52 5.38 -13.34
N MET A 25 -28.66 5.34 -12.01
CA MET A 25 -28.24 4.19 -11.21
C MET A 25 -28.99 2.91 -11.59
N ALA A 26 -30.31 3.01 -11.79
CA ALA A 26 -31.14 1.90 -12.23
C ALA A 26 -30.68 1.34 -13.58
N LEU A 27 -30.36 2.22 -14.53
CA LEU A 27 -29.88 1.84 -15.86
C LEU A 27 -28.49 1.18 -15.81
N VAL A 28 -27.51 1.81 -15.15
CA VAL A 28 -26.12 1.34 -15.10
C VAL A 28 -26.00 -0.04 -14.46
N PHE A 29 -26.76 -0.29 -13.38
CA PHE A 29 -26.67 -1.54 -12.64
C PHE A 29 -27.78 -2.54 -12.96
N LYS A 30 -28.66 -2.21 -13.91
CA LYS A 30 -29.82 -3.02 -14.30
C LYS A 30 -30.67 -3.41 -13.06
N ILE A 31 -30.97 -2.43 -12.21
CA ILE A 31 -31.81 -2.59 -11.03
C ILE A 31 -33.08 -1.75 -11.13
N SER A 32 -34.10 -2.06 -10.32
CA SER A 32 -35.30 -1.22 -10.25
C SER A 32 -35.00 0.15 -9.64
N ILE A 33 -35.78 1.18 -9.99
CA ILE A 33 -35.71 2.51 -9.37
C ILE A 33 -35.90 2.42 -7.85
N ARG A 34 -36.80 1.54 -7.39
CA ARG A 34 -37.04 1.30 -5.96
C ARG A 34 -35.81 0.74 -5.25
N GLN A 35 -35.00 -0.07 -5.94
CA GLN A 35 -33.74 -0.56 -5.39
C GLN A 35 -32.68 0.54 -5.36
N ALA A 36 -32.57 1.35 -6.42
CA ALA A 36 -31.68 2.51 -6.42
C ALA A 36 -32.02 3.50 -5.28
N GLU A 37 -33.31 3.70 -5.00
CA GLU A 37 -33.74 4.54 -3.87
C GLU A 37 -33.31 3.96 -2.51
N ARG A 38 -33.39 2.63 -2.34
CA ARG A 38 -32.86 1.97 -1.14
C ARG A 38 -31.35 2.15 -0.98
N GLU A 39 -30.59 2.13 -2.07
CA GLU A 39 -29.14 2.39 -2.04
C GLU A 39 -28.84 3.82 -1.54
N ILE A 40 -29.58 4.82 -2.01
CA ILE A 40 -29.48 6.21 -1.50
C ILE A 40 -29.83 6.28 -0.01
N GLY A 41 -30.91 5.58 0.40
CA GLY A 41 -31.31 5.49 1.79
C GLY A 41 -30.24 4.84 2.68
N TYR A 42 -29.61 3.78 2.19
CA TYR A 42 -28.51 3.09 2.85
C TYR A 42 -27.29 4.03 3.01
N PHE A 43 -26.94 4.79 1.97
CA PHE A 43 -25.89 5.82 2.03
C PHE A 43 -26.10 6.85 3.13
N ARG A 44 -27.31 7.39 3.23
CA ARG A 44 -27.66 8.40 4.25
C ARG A 44 -27.67 7.80 5.65
N LYS A 45 -28.27 6.63 5.82
CA LYS A 45 -28.53 6.06 7.16
C LYS A 45 -27.33 5.35 7.75
N ILE A 46 -26.61 4.56 6.96
CA ILE A 46 -25.53 3.70 7.44
C ILE A 46 -24.20 4.44 7.40
N PHE A 47 -23.90 5.12 6.29
CA PHE A 47 -22.65 5.86 6.13
C PHE A 47 -22.73 7.32 6.59
N ARG A 48 -23.91 7.77 7.07
CA ARG A 48 -24.15 9.16 7.49
C ARG A 48 -23.75 10.19 6.42
N ALA A 49 -23.90 9.81 5.15
CA ALA A 49 -23.51 10.65 4.03
C ALA A 49 -24.42 11.90 3.94
N PRO A 50 -23.86 13.13 3.84
CA PRO A 50 -24.61 14.38 3.77
C PRO A 50 -25.20 14.59 2.36
N LEU A 51 -26.04 13.66 1.91
CA LEU A 51 -26.65 13.70 0.57
C LEU A 51 -27.87 14.61 0.52
N LYS A 52 -27.87 15.57 -0.40
CA LYS A 52 -29.05 16.37 -0.78
C LYS A 52 -29.42 16.13 -2.24
N TYR A 53 -30.68 16.39 -2.58
CA TYR A 53 -31.16 16.32 -3.96
C TYR A 53 -31.22 17.73 -4.56
N SER A 54 -30.66 17.91 -5.75
CA SER A 54 -30.77 19.15 -6.50
C SER A 54 -31.87 19.04 -7.53
N ARG A 55 -32.95 19.81 -7.36
CA ARG A 55 -34.01 19.91 -8.38
C ARG A 55 -33.51 20.52 -9.69
N LYS A 56 -32.53 21.45 -9.60
CA LYS A 56 -31.92 22.12 -10.75
C LYS A 56 -31.16 21.15 -11.65
N TYR A 57 -30.45 20.18 -11.06
CA TYR A 57 -29.62 19.22 -11.80
C TYR A 57 -30.22 17.81 -11.89
N GLY A 58 -31.40 17.59 -11.30
CA GLY A 58 -32.13 16.32 -11.40
C GLY A 58 -31.49 15.14 -10.65
N GLY A 59 -30.57 15.38 -9.71
CA GLY A 59 -29.78 14.32 -9.06
C GLY A 59 -29.22 14.70 -7.69
N TYR A 60 -28.49 13.76 -7.09
CA TYR A 60 -27.96 13.87 -5.73
C TYR A 60 -26.56 14.49 -5.67
N TYR A 61 -26.23 15.16 -4.56
CA TYR A 61 -24.90 15.72 -4.33
C TYR A 61 -24.57 15.70 -2.82
N TYR A 62 -23.28 15.85 -2.49
CA TYR A 62 -22.85 16.07 -1.11
C TYR A 62 -23.04 17.53 -0.72
N SER A 63 -23.80 17.80 0.34
CA SER A 63 -23.96 19.15 0.86
C SER A 63 -22.77 19.63 1.69
N GLU A 64 -21.93 18.70 2.15
CA GLU A 64 -20.70 18.94 2.91
C GLU A 64 -19.65 17.92 2.46
N PRO A 65 -18.34 18.22 2.60
CA PRO A 65 -17.29 17.25 2.29
C PRO A 65 -17.52 15.91 3.00
N PHE A 66 -17.47 14.81 2.25
CA PHE A 66 -17.75 13.48 2.79
C PHE A 66 -16.75 12.46 2.27
N GLU A 67 -16.06 11.80 3.20
CA GLU A 67 -15.15 10.71 2.92
C GLU A 67 -15.79 9.37 3.30
N PHE A 68 -15.62 8.38 2.42
CA PHE A 68 -16.18 7.06 2.64
C PHE A 68 -15.31 6.26 3.63
N PRO A 69 -15.89 5.50 4.58
CA PRO A 69 -15.11 4.65 5.48
C PRO A 69 -14.19 3.69 4.71
N LEU A 70 -12.94 3.60 5.16
CA LEU A 70 -11.78 2.97 4.49
C LEU A 70 -12.03 1.57 3.89
N LEU A 71 -13.04 0.84 4.35
CA LEU A 71 -13.41 -0.49 3.88
C LEU A 71 -14.09 -0.53 2.49
N PHE A 72 -14.50 0.59 1.90
CA PHE A 72 -15.20 0.61 0.60
C PHE A 72 -14.51 1.44 -0.48
N ASN A 73 -13.35 2.03 -0.23
CA ASN A 73 -12.66 2.80 -1.25
C ASN A 73 -11.94 1.84 -2.23
N SER A 74 -12.63 1.33 -3.27
CA SER A 74 -11.90 0.75 -4.41
C SER A 74 -11.39 1.92 -5.25
N GLY A 75 -10.07 2.01 -5.35
CA GLY A 75 -9.35 3.24 -5.59
C GLY A 75 -9.66 3.93 -6.92
N ILE A 76 -9.87 5.24 -6.85
CA ILE A 76 -8.98 6.25 -7.49
C ILE A 76 -9.09 7.50 -6.59
N PRO A 77 -8.06 7.91 -5.84
CA PRO A 77 -8.01 9.24 -5.29
C PRO A 77 -7.77 10.20 -6.47
N ASP A 78 -8.75 11.04 -6.79
CA ASP A 78 -8.43 12.30 -7.48
C ASP A 78 -7.71 13.18 -6.45
N ARG A 79 -6.40 13.00 -6.39
CA ARG A 79 -5.50 13.83 -5.59
C ARG A 79 -4.64 14.57 -6.59
N ARG A 80 -4.77 15.90 -6.63
CA ARG A 80 -3.52 16.67 -6.63
C ARG A 80 -2.76 16.17 -5.42
N LYS A 81 -1.73 15.34 -5.63
CA LYS A 81 -0.95 14.76 -4.54
C LYS A 81 -0.50 15.92 -3.66
N SER A 82 -0.78 15.85 -2.36
CA SER A 82 -0.24 16.80 -1.41
C SER A 82 1.26 16.93 -1.68
N PRO A 83 1.85 18.15 -1.73
CA PRO A 83 3.28 18.31 -1.96
C PRO A 83 4.15 17.44 -1.04
N VAL A 84 3.64 17.17 0.17
CA VAL A 84 4.25 16.27 1.16
C VAL A 84 4.22 14.81 0.70
N ALA A 85 3.09 14.33 0.17
CA ALA A 85 2.97 12.98 -0.39
C ALA A 85 3.94 12.78 -1.57
N SER A 86 4.00 13.75 -2.49
CA SER A 86 4.94 13.71 -3.61
C SER A 86 6.40 13.76 -3.15
N ALA A 87 6.71 14.50 -2.09
CA ALA A 87 8.05 14.52 -1.53
C ALA A 87 8.46 13.15 -0.97
N PHE A 88 7.56 12.45 -0.28
CA PHE A 88 7.84 11.11 0.25
C PHE A 88 7.95 10.04 -0.81
N GLU A 89 7.06 10.04 -1.80
CA GLU A 89 7.16 9.11 -2.91
C GLU A 89 8.48 9.28 -3.67
N ARG A 90 8.94 10.53 -3.88
CA ARG A 90 10.26 10.81 -4.45
C ARG A 90 11.39 10.32 -3.56
N ALA A 91 11.32 10.59 -2.25
CA ALA A 91 12.35 10.13 -1.33
C ALA A 91 12.49 8.60 -1.34
N ILE A 92 11.37 7.87 -1.38
CA ILE A 92 11.36 6.41 -1.51
C ILE A 92 11.96 5.98 -2.86
N ALA A 93 11.53 6.60 -3.97
CA ALA A 93 12.02 6.28 -5.30
C ALA A 93 13.54 6.53 -5.44
N ASN A 94 14.04 7.59 -4.82
CA ASN A 94 15.46 7.97 -4.81
C ASN A 94 16.27 7.23 -3.73
N ARG A 95 15.63 6.37 -2.93
CA ARG A 95 16.23 5.67 -1.78
C ARG A 95 16.86 6.61 -0.76
N GLU A 96 16.27 7.79 -0.58
CA GLU A 96 16.71 8.80 0.37
C GLU A 96 16.24 8.45 1.79
N LYS A 97 17.10 8.75 2.76
CA LYS A 97 16.76 8.62 4.18
C LYS A 97 16.01 9.86 4.66
N LEU A 98 15.20 9.70 5.70
CA LEU A 98 14.48 10.79 6.35
C LEU A 98 15.04 10.99 7.76
N PHE A 99 15.25 12.24 8.20
CA PHE A 99 15.35 12.54 9.61
C PHE A 99 13.94 12.80 10.13
N MET A 100 13.52 12.07 11.16
CA MET A 100 12.17 12.17 11.72
C MET A 100 12.22 12.45 13.21
N ARG A 101 11.29 13.28 13.68
CA ARG A 101 11.01 13.51 15.11
C ARG A 101 9.54 13.25 15.37
N LEU A 102 9.28 12.30 16.26
CA LEU A 102 7.99 11.92 16.82
C LEU A 102 7.86 12.50 18.24
N ASN A 103 6.81 12.11 18.95
CA ASN A 103 6.60 12.51 20.33
C ASN A 103 7.68 11.98 21.28
N ASP A 104 8.05 10.72 21.11
CA ASP A 104 8.88 9.90 22.00
C ASP A 104 10.19 9.42 21.35
N LYS A 105 10.32 9.55 20.02
CA LYS A 105 11.47 9.06 19.26
C LYS A 105 11.95 10.06 18.22
N SER A 106 13.26 10.09 17.97
CA SER A 106 13.84 10.79 16.83
C SER A 106 15.02 10.03 16.25
N GLY A 107 15.29 10.20 14.95
CA GLY A 107 16.42 9.55 14.32
C GLY A 107 16.29 9.47 12.79
N ILE A 108 17.21 8.71 12.21
CA ILE A 108 17.21 8.41 10.78
C ILE A 108 16.20 7.30 10.52
N PHE A 109 15.27 7.56 9.62
CA PHE A 109 14.22 6.66 9.18
C PHE A 109 14.45 6.28 7.71
N ILE A 110 14.30 5.00 7.42
CA ILE A 110 14.41 4.42 6.09
C ILE A 110 12.98 4.16 5.61
N PRO A 111 12.44 4.97 4.69
CA PRO A 111 11.08 4.80 4.21
C PRO A 111 11.02 3.66 3.18
N TYR A 112 10.02 2.79 3.31
CA TYR A 112 9.78 1.68 2.39
C TYR A 112 8.58 1.92 1.49
N TYR A 113 7.50 2.45 2.06
CA TYR A 113 6.26 2.66 1.35
C TYR A 113 5.48 3.84 1.93
N TYR A 114 4.81 4.59 1.08
CA TYR A 114 3.87 5.62 1.48
C TYR A 114 2.44 5.14 1.24
N ASN A 115 1.67 5.03 2.31
CA ASN A 115 0.26 4.68 2.22
C ASN A 115 -0.56 5.96 2.08
N ALA A 116 -0.97 6.24 0.83
CA ALA A 116 -1.79 7.39 0.52
C ALA A 116 -3.13 7.37 1.28
N SER A 117 -3.82 6.23 1.40
CA SER A 117 -5.16 6.19 1.99
C SER A 117 -5.17 6.48 3.48
N ARG A 118 -4.11 6.10 4.19
CA ARG A 118 -3.94 6.33 5.64
C ARG A 118 -3.06 7.52 5.98
N GLU A 119 -2.53 8.20 4.97
CA GLU A 119 -1.51 9.25 5.10
C GLU A 119 -0.42 8.85 6.09
N SER A 120 0.26 7.76 5.77
CA SER A 120 1.27 7.17 6.65
C SER A 120 2.50 6.70 5.88
N LEU A 121 3.63 6.66 6.58
CA LEU A 121 4.89 6.12 6.09
C LEU A 121 5.19 4.80 6.77
N ILE A 122 5.41 3.76 5.97
CA ILE A 122 5.89 2.47 6.44
C ILE A 122 7.40 2.41 6.23
N GLY A 123 8.12 2.02 7.26
CA GLY A 123 9.57 1.96 7.25
C GLY A 123 10.13 1.58 8.61
N ARG A 124 11.41 1.84 8.82
CA ARG A 124 12.05 1.61 10.12
C ARG A 124 13.04 2.72 10.45
N PHE A 125 13.30 2.91 11.73
CA PHE A 125 14.48 3.64 12.15
C PHE A 125 15.74 2.82 11.88
N GLU A 126 16.80 3.47 11.43
CA GLU A 126 18.06 2.82 11.04
C GLU A 126 18.65 1.95 12.17
N ASP A 127 18.47 2.41 13.41
CA ASP A 127 18.91 1.76 14.66
C ASP A 127 18.06 0.55 15.09
N SER A 128 16.92 0.30 14.44
CA SER A 128 15.93 -0.67 14.88
C SER A 128 15.55 -1.66 13.77
N MET A 129 15.35 -2.92 14.15
CA MET A 129 14.80 -3.95 13.25
C MET A 129 13.26 -3.97 13.26
N GLN A 130 12.62 -3.04 13.96
CA GLN A 130 11.17 -2.91 14.00
C GLN A 130 10.70 -2.08 12.82
N VAL A 131 9.79 -2.63 12.04
CA VAL A 131 9.08 -1.86 11.00
C VAL A 131 7.83 -1.29 11.63
N MET A 132 7.54 -0.06 11.28
CA MET A 132 6.45 0.72 11.84
C MET A 132 5.80 1.53 10.76
N GLU A 133 4.54 1.82 11.01
CA GLU A 133 3.76 2.78 10.25
C GLU A 133 3.65 4.05 11.07
N ILE A 134 4.06 5.16 10.48
CA ILE A 134 4.03 6.48 11.09
C ILE A 134 2.96 7.29 10.39
N ILE A 135 1.91 7.65 11.12
CA ILE A 135 0.84 8.52 10.62
C ILE A 135 1.41 9.94 10.51
N LEU A 136 1.19 10.61 9.37
CA LEU A 136 1.81 11.93 9.13
C LEU A 136 1.39 12.98 10.18
N GLY A 137 0.19 12.88 10.75
CA GLY A 137 -0.28 13.76 11.83
C GLY A 137 0.50 13.63 13.15
N GLU A 138 1.27 12.56 13.35
CA GLU A 138 2.09 12.35 14.55
C GLU A 138 3.51 12.94 14.41
N LEU A 139 3.85 13.43 13.21
CA LEU A 139 5.17 13.99 12.92
C LEU A 139 5.32 15.38 13.52
N LYS A 140 6.31 15.55 14.40
CA LYS A 140 6.76 16.89 14.81
C LYS A 140 7.67 17.54 13.77
N LEU A 141 8.52 16.73 13.14
CA LEU A 141 9.46 17.19 12.13
C LEU A 141 9.85 16.04 11.19
N VAL A 142 10.00 16.37 9.91
CA VAL A 142 10.55 15.49 8.90
C VAL A 142 11.46 16.26 7.95
N LYS A 143 12.62 15.71 7.63
CA LYS A 143 13.55 16.26 6.63
C LYS A 143 14.07 15.13 5.77
N ILE A 144 14.06 15.32 4.46
CA ILE A 144 14.80 14.46 3.54
C ILE A 144 16.29 14.71 3.79
N ILE A 145 17.05 13.62 3.93
CA ILE A 145 18.50 13.65 4.06
C ILE A 145 19.07 13.12 2.74
N ASP A 146 20.00 13.86 2.15
CA ASP A 146 20.76 13.44 0.96
C ASP A 146 21.79 12.34 1.31
N LYS A 147 21.27 11.21 1.81
CA LYS A 147 22.00 9.99 2.10
C LYS A 147 21.16 8.84 1.61
N GLN A 148 21.68 8.10 0.65
CA GLN A 148 20.98 6.94 0.09
C GLN A 148 21.07 5.72 1.00
N HIS A 149 20.11 4.80 0.86
CA HIS A 149 20.16 3.45 1.42
C HIS A 149 20.07 2.38 0.33
N TYR A 150 20.56 1.18 0.65
CA TYR A 150 20.52 0.01 -0.24
C TYR A 150 19.59 -1.09 0.30
N GLU A 151 18.69 -0.71 1.20
CA GLU A 151 17.67 -1.61 1.73
C GLU A 151 16.56 -1.85 0.72
N VAL A 152 16.25 -3.13 0.52
CA VAL A 152 15.18 -3.59 -0.37
C VAL A 152 14.21 -4.42 0.48
N PRO A 153 13.05 -3.87 0.87
CA PRO A 153 12.00 -4.66 1.51
C PRO A 153 11.45 -5.68 0.51
N ILE A 154 11.48 -6.96 0.88
CA ILE A 154 11.00 -8.06 0.04
C ILE A 154 9.78 -8.79 0.63
N PHE A 155 9.11 -8.12 1.57
CA PHE A 155 7.79 -8.50 2.10
C PHE A 155 6.71 -7.59 1.48
N ASN A 156 5.45 -7.98 1.60
CA ASN A 156 4.34 -7.24 0.97
C ASN A 156 3.97 -5.96 1.73
N SER A 157 4.77 -4.90 1.57
CA SER A 157 4.54 -3.62 2.25
C SER A 157 3.23 -2.91 1.91
N GLU A 158 2.58 -3.25 0.79
CA GLU A 158 1.32 -2.64 0.35
C GLU A 158 0.09 -3.19 1.08
N LYS A 159 0.09 -4.50 1.41
CA LYS A 159 -1.05 -5.17 2.06
C LYS A 159 -0.81 -5.41 3.55
N THR A 160 0.39 -5.86 3.91
CA THR A 160 0.74 -6.31 5.28
C THR A 160 2.23 -6.20 5.51
N PHE A 161 2.66 -5.35 6.45
CA PHE A 161 4.07 -5.27 6.82
C PHE A 161 4.34 -6.03 8.13
N PRO A 162 5.51 -6.68 8.27
CA PRO A 162 5.92 -7.35 9.49
C PRO A 162 6.22 -6.36 10.60
N LEU A 163 6.03 -6.72 11.87
CA LEU A 163 6.46 -5.86 12.99
C LEU A 163 7.98 -5.87 13.18
N LYS A 164 8.66 -6.96 12.80
CA LYS A 164 10.10 -7.13 12.95
C LYS A 164 10.68 -7.86 11.76
N VAL A 165 11.82 -7.37 11.28
CA VAL A 165 12.48 -7.88 10.08
C VAL A 165 13.87 -8.43 10.37
N LYS A 166 14.42 -9.12 9.38
CA LYS A 166 15.79 -9.63 9.30
C LYS A 166 16.47 -8.97 8.11
N ARG A 167 17.80 -9.10 8.06
CA ARG A 167 18.65 -8.53 7.00
C ARG A 167 19.47 -9.61 6.33
N ALA A 168 19.52 -9.57 5.00
CA ALA A 168 20.46 -10.37 4.22
C ALA A 168 21.23 -9.48 3.26
N LYS A 169 22.57 -9.63 3.23
CA LYS A 169 23.40 -8.94 2.24
C LYS A 169 23.47 -9.81 1.00
N VAL A 170 23.22 -9.19 -0.15
CA VAL A 170 23.20 -9.85 -1.46
C VAL A 170 23.97 -9.00 -2.44
N ARG A 171 24.75 -9.66 -3.29
CA ARG A 171 25.38 -9.03 -4.44
C ARG A 171 24.55 -9.31 -5.69
N LEU A 172 24.20 -8.25 -6.41
CA LEU A 172 23.45 -8.28 -7.66
C LEU A 172 24.31 -7.60 -8.73
N GLY A 173 24.98 -8.40 -9.57
CA GLY A 173 26.01 -7.88 -10.46
C GLY A 173 27.19 -7.27 -9.70
N SER A 174 27.43 -5.98 -9.88
CA SER A 174 28.45 -5.18 -9.16
C SER A 174 27.93 -4.52 -7.88
N GLU A 175 26.62 -4.53 -7.63
CA GLU A 175 26.02 -3.81 -6.51
C GLU A 175 25.81 -4.71 -5.28
N PHE A 176 25.88 -4.09 -4.10
CA PHE A 176 25.51 -4.72 -2.84
C PHE A 176 24.20 -4.13 -2.33
N ILE A 177 23.22 -5.00 -2.09
CA ILE A 177 21.94 -4.64 -1.50
C ILE A 177 21.74 -5.37 -0.17
N THR A 178 20.88 -4.79 0.67
CA THR A 178 20.43 -5.42 1.90
C THR A 178 18.96 -5.76 1.78
N LEU A 179 18.63 -7.04 1.61
CA LEU A 179 17.25 -7.51 1.63
C LEU A 179 16.71 -7.41 3.06
N ILE A 180 15.52 -6.83 3.18
CA ILE A 180 14.77 -6.74 4.43
C ILE A 180 13.57 -7.68 4.32
N TYR A 181 13.52 -8.68 5.19
CA TYR A 181 12.58 -9.80 5.06
C TYR A 181 12.06 -10.26 6.41
N GLU A 182 10.89 -10.90 6.44
CA GLU A 182 10.32 -11.52 7.64
C GLU A 182 10.59 -13.03 7.63
N THR A 183 10.25 -13.65 6.51
CA THR A 183 10.20 -15.10 6.33
C THR A 183 11.22 -15.59 5.30
N LEU A 184 11.52 -16.89 5.34
CA LEU A 184 12.35 -17.51 4.32
C LEU A 184 11.68 -17.51 2.94
N GLN A 185 10.33 -17.55 2.92
CA GLN A 185 9.53 -17.51 1.70
C GLN A 185 9.74 -16.18 0.94
N ASP A 186 9.81 -15.06 1.65
CA ASP A 186 10.11 -13.74 1.05
C ASP A 186 11.40 -13.79 0.22
N VAL A 187 12.45 -14.37 0.82
CA VAL A 187 13.77 -14.50 0.19
C VAL A 187 13.71 -15.43 -1.02
N ILE A 188 13.04 -16.58 -0.91
CA ILE A 188 12.87 -17.53 -2.02
C ILE A 188 12.13 -16.88 -3.18
N GLN A 189 11.01 -16.22 -2.90
CA GLN A 189 10.21 -15.52 -3.90
C GLN A 189 11.06 -14.46 -4.64
N TRP A 190 11.78 -13.63 -3.89
CA TRP A 190 12.64 -12.61 -4.47
C TRP A 190 13.76 -13.22 -5.33
N LEU A 191 14.38 -14.32 -4.90
CA LEU A 191 15.40 -15.03 -5.69
C LEU A 191 14.83 -15.57 -7.01
N LEU A 192 13.60 -16.11 -6.99
CA LEU A 192 12.93 -16.62 -8.19
C LEU A 192 12.62 -15.50 -9.20
N GLU A 193 12.15 -14.35 -8.70
CA GLU A 193 11.88 -13.15 -9.51
C GLU A 193 13.17 -12.57 -10.12
N ASN A 194 14.29 -12.66 -9.39
CA ASN A 194 15.58 -12.09 -9.78
C ASN A 194 16.57 -13.12 -10.36
N LYS A 195 16.12 -14.34 -10.70
CA LYS A 195 16.99 -15.46 -11.12
C LYS A 195 17.93 -15.12 -12.28
N LYS A 196 17.49 -14.28 -13.22
CA LYS A 196 18.28 -13.88 -14.40
C LYS A 196 19.55 -13.11 -14.02
N ALA A 197 19.49 -12.33 -12.94
CA ALA A 197 20.60 -11.53 -12.46
C ALA A 197 21.61 -12.34 -11.60
N LYS A 198 21.34 -13.63 -11.36
CA LYS A 198 22.18 -14.55 -10.59
C LYS A 198 22.66 -13.93 -9.25
N PRO A 199 21.73 -13.51 -8.37
CA PRO A 199 22.08 -12.91 -7.09
C PRO A 199 22.96 -13.84 -6.24
N THR A 200 23.99 -13.28 -5.61
CA THR A 200 24.86 -14.01 -4.68
C THR A 200 24.54 -13.61 -3.24
N MET A 201 24.03 -14.56 -2.44
CA MET A 201 23.81 -14.35 -1.01
C MET A 201 25.16 -14.30 -0.26
N ILE A 202 25.40 -13.23 0.50
CA ILE A 202 26.67 -13.02 1.24
C ILE A 202 26.49 -13.31 2.72
N SER A 203 25.38 -12.85 3.31
CA SER A 203 25.09 -13.05 4.73
C SER A 203 23.58 -12.99 4.99
N PRO A 204 23.07 -13.60 6.07
CA PRO A 204 23.81 -14.38 7.07
C PRO A 204 24.08 -15.82 6.64
N LYS A 205 25.17 -16.42 7.13
CA LYS A 205 25.54 -17.82 6.83
C LYS A 205 24.42 -18.82 7.14
N ARG A 206 23.64 -18.56 8.19
CA ARG A 206 22.47 -19.39 8.57
C ARG A 206 21.41 -19.44 7.46
N LEU A 207 21.04 -18.29 6.90
CA LEU A 207 20.07 -18.21 5.80
C LEU A 207 20.58 -18.96 4.57
N ILE A 208 21.86 -18.82 4.24
CA ILE A 208 22.47 -19.54 3.11
C ILE A 208 22.39 -21.05 3.31
N LYS A 209 22.68 -21.55 4.52
CA LYS A 209 22.54 -22.97 4.85
C LYS A 209 21.10 -23.46 4.71
N GLU A 210 20.13 -22.69 5.20
CA GLU A 210 18.69 -23.01 5.09
C GLU A 210 18.25 -23.08 3.62
N LEU A 211 18.65 -22.12 2.77
CA LEU A 211 18.34 -22.13 1.34
C LEU A 211 18.95 -23.35 0.61
N LEU A 212 20.21 -23.70 0.91
CA LEU A 212 20.87 -24.86 0.33
C LEU A 212 20.19 -26.18 0.75
N ALA A 213 19.73 -26.27 2.00
CA ALA A 213 18.98 -27.43 2.48
C ALA A 213 17.67 -27.58 1.70
N ILE A 214 16.92 -26.49 1.49
CA ILE A 214 15.68 -26.50 0.71
C ILE A 214 15.94 -26.92 -0.74
N SER A 215 16.96 -26.39 -1.40
CA SER A 215 17.31 -26.77 -2.79
C SER A 215 17.50 -28.28 -2.91
N ARG A 216 18.30 -28.87 -2.02
CA ARG A 216 18.55 -30.32 -1.99
C ARG A 216 17.29 -31.13 -1.71
N THR A 217 16.42 -30.64 -0.83
CA THR A 217 15.15 -31.32 -0.54
C THR A 217 14.23 -31.31 -1.76
N ILE A 218 14.13 -30.18 -2.48
CA ILE A 218 13.33 -30.07 -3.70
C ILE A 218 13.89 -30.99 -4.79
N GLU A 219 15.21 -30.99 -5.01
CA GLU A 219 15.88 -31.88 -5.97
C GLU A 219 15.60 -33.37 -5.70
N LYS A 220 15.51 -33.77 -4.43
CA LYS A 220 15.17 -35.16 -4.05
C LYS A 220 13.68 -35.47 -4.15
N ALA A 221 12.81 -34.47 -3.97
CA ALA A 221 11.36 -34.66 -3.94
C ALA A 221 10.73 -34.68 -5.34
N VAL A 222 11.39 -34.09 -6.34
CA VAL A 222 10.92 -34.07 -7.72
C VAL A 222 11.68 -35.14 -8.51
N ASP A 223 10.98 -36.20 -8.90
CA ASP A 223 11.51 -37.22 -9.81
C ASP A 223 11.51 -36.66 -11.24
N ILE A 224 12.60 -36.00 -11.63
CA ILE A 224 12.73 -35.39 -12.95
C ILE A 224 13.17 -36.48 -13.94
N HIS A 225 12.19 -37.18 -14.53
CA HIS A 225 12.43 -37.97 -15.74
C HIS A 225 12.78 -37.01 -16.88
N THR A 226 14.07 -36.86 -17.14
CA THR A 226 14.58 -36.16 -18.32
C THR A 226 14.63 -37.19 -19.45
N HIS A 227 13.60 -37.18 -20.30
CA HIS A 227 13.61 -37.87 -21.59
C HIS A 227 14.44 -37.10 -22.61
#